data_AF-A0A913YMM6-F1
#
_entry.id   AF-A0A913YMM6-F1
#
_cell.length_a   1.000
_cell.length_b   1.000
_cell.length_c   1.000
_cell.angle_alpha   90.00
_cell.angle_beta   90.00
_cell.angle_gamma   90.00
#
_symmetry.space_group_name_H-M   'P 1'
#
loop_
_entity.id
_entity.type
_entity.pdbx_description
1 polymer ?
#
loop_
_entity_poly.entity_id
_entity_poly.type
_entity_poly.pdbx_seq_one_letter_code
_entity_poly.pdbx_strand_id
1 'polypeptide(L)'
;MSMNEEPIVIVGTGDFGRALATRLHRFGFKVVLGSRNPSTVETKVIPLLVDVLENKEALQRGNIIIFAVHRQSYEALANEYRDMLKQKIVVDVNNPQTSKKGDQSSGEYLASLLPESKVVKAFNASVARSVGKFRVQPLLNFNYQVLSKGFVG
;
A
#
# COMPACT_ATOMS: atom_id res chain seq x y z
N MET A 1 3.19 21.58 -12.39
CA MET A 1 3.60 21.00 -11.09
C MET A 1 4.07 19.59 -11.35
N SER A 2 5.39 19.35 -11.23
CA SER A 2 6.00 18.04 -11.50
C SER A 2 5.50 17.04 -10.47
N MET A 3 4.94 15.91 -10.90
CA MET A 3 4.66 14.80 -9.98
C MET A 3 6.01 14.26 -9.52
N ASN A 4 6.31 14.53 -8.24
CA ASN A 4 7.54 14.27 -7.50
C ASN A 4 8.41 13.10 -8.01
N GLU A 5 9.73 13.32 -8.01
CA GLU A 5 10.78 12.31 -8.22
C GLU A 5 10.83 11.20 -7.16
N GLU A 6 9.90 11.20 -6.21
CA GLU A 6 9.88 10.34 -5.04
C GLU A 6 9.18 9.00 -5.36
N PRO A 7 9.83 7.85 -5.09
CA PRO A 7 9.27 6.55 -5.41
C PRO A 7 8.05 6.18 -4.57
N ILE A 8 7.16 5.39 -5.17
CA ILE A 8 6.13 4.64 -4.45
C ILE A 8 6.81 3.45 -3.79
N VAL A 9 6.68 3.34 -2.47
CA VAL A 9 7.26 2.23 -1.70
C VAL A 9 6.20 1.14 -1.55
N ILE A 10 6.53 -0.10 -1.88
CA ILE A 10 5.67 -1.26 -1.70
C ILE A 10 6.33 -2.20 -0.70
N VAL A 11 5.75 -2.34 0.49
CA VAL A 11 6.23 -3.27 1.52
C VAL A 11 5.59 -4.64 1.26
N GLY A 12 6.42 -5.63 0.96
CA GLY A 12 5.99 -6.99 0.64
C GLY A 12 6.36 -7.40 -0.79
N THR A 13 7.09 -8.51 -0.93
CA THR A 13 7.61 -9.04 -2.19
C THR A 13 6.88 -10.30 -2.69
N GLY A 14 5.67 -10.54 -2.20
CA GLY A 14 4.78 -11.60 -2.72
C GLY A 14 4.20 -11.26 -4.09
N ASP A 15 3.33 -12.12 -4.61
CA ASP A 15 2.74 -11.99 -5.96
C ASP A 15 2.08 -10.63 -6.20
N PHE A 16 1.26 -10.17 -5.26
CA PHE A 16 0.57 -8.89 -5.40
C PHE A 16 1.55 -7.70 -5.44
N GLY A 17 2.54 -7.67 -4.53
CA GLY A 17 3.54 -6.60 -4.47
C GLY A 17 4.36 -6.52 -5.76
N ARG A 18 4.83 -7.67 -6.27
CA ARG A 18 5.59 -7.75 -7.52
C ARG A 18 4.77 -7.35 -8.75
N ALA A 19 3.52 -7.82 -8.84
CA ALA A 19 2.63 -7.47 -9.94
C ALA A 19 2.31 -5.96 -9.95
N LEU A 20 2.04 -5.39 -8.78
CA LEU A 20 1.78 -3.96 -8.63
C LEU A 20 3.02 -3.12 -8.98
N ALA A 21 4.20 -3.51 -8.48
CA ALA A 21 5.46 -2.85 -8.81
C ALA A 21 5.71 -2.84 -10.32
N THR A 22 5.51 -3.99 -10.97
CA THR A 22 5.62 -4.13 -12.42
C THR A 22 4.65 -3.20 -13.15
N ARG A 23 3.39 -3.12 -12.69
CA ARG A 23 2.38 -2.29 -13.35
C ARG A 23 2.69 -0.80 -13.21
N LEU A 24 3.07 -0.35 -12.03
CA LEU A 24 3.43 1.04 -11.75
C LEU A 24 4.69 1.44 -12.51
N HIS A 25 5.72 0.60 -12.51
CA HIS A 25 6.95 0.85 -13.27
C HIS A 25 6.68 1.00 -14.77
N ARG A 26 5.83 0.13 -15.35
CA ARG A 26 5.42 0.23 -16.77
C ARG A 26 4.66 1.51 -17.12
N PHE A 27 4.10 2.20 -16.13
CA PHE A 27 3.44 3.49 -16.31
C PHE A 27 4.36 4.69 -16.02
N GLY A 28 5.65 4.46 -15.78
CA GLY A 28 6.64 5.52 -15.55
C GLY A 28 6.76 5.97 -14.10
N PHE A 29 6.12 5.30 -13.15
CA PHE A 29 6.33 5.57 -11.73
C PHE A 29 7.66 4.97 -11.27
N LYS A 30 8.41 5.70 -10.43
CA LYS A 30 9.52 5.13 -9.67
C LYS A 30 8.94 4.27 -8.54
N VAL A 31 9.46 3.07 -8.36
CA VAL A 31 8.96 2.10 -7.39
C VAL A 31 10.13 1.49 -6.64
N VAL A 32 9.97 1.32 -5.32
CA VAL A 32 10.89 0.58 -4.46
C VAL A 32 10.11 -0.51 -3.74
N LEU A 33 10.63 -1.74 -3.75
CA LEU A 33 10.10 -2.86 -2.99
C LEU A 33 10.84 -2.99 -1.65
N GLY A 34 10.08 -2.99 -0.56
CA GLY A 34 10.57 -3.34 0.78
C GLY A 34 10.42 -4.84 1.03
N SER A 35 11.51 -5.48 1.45
CA SER A 35 11.53 -6.87 1.90
C SER A 35 12.11 -6.98 3.31
N ARG A 36 11.69 -8.01 4.05
CA ARG A 36 12.36 -8.43 5.29
C ARG A 36 13.73 -9.05 5.03
N ASN A 37 13.89 -9.67 3.86
CA ASN A 37 15.13 -10.30 3.47
C ASN A 37 15.35 -10.13 1.95
N PRO A 38 15.92 -8.99 1.52
CA PRO A 38 16.09 -8.68 0.09
C PRO A 38 16.89 -9.73 -0.69
N SER A 39 17.87 -10.39 -0.05
CA SER A 39 18.72 -11.39 -0.72
C SER A 39 17.96 -12.67 -1.13
N THR A 40 16.80 -12.92 -0.53
CA THR A 40 15.95 -14.08 -0.84
C THR A 40 14.93 -13.80 -1.94
N VAL A 41 14.85 -12.55 -2.41
CA VAL A 41 13.87 -12.15 -3.41
C VAL A 41 14.39 -12.52 -4.79
N GLU A 42 13.63 -13.34 -5.51
CA GLU A 42 13.98 -13.69 -6.89
C GLU A 42 13.89 -12.44 -7.79
N THR A 43 15.04 -12.01 -8.32
CA THR A 43 15.13 -10.79 -9.12
C THR A 43 14.58 -10.96 -10.54
N LYS A 44 14.51 -12.20 -11.06
CA LYS A 44 14.00 -12.50 -12.42
C LYS A 44 12.53 -12.12 -12.62
N VAL A 45 11.78 -12.02 -11.54
CA VAL A 45 10.34 -11.71 -11.51
C VAL A 45 10.06 -10.26 -11.13
N ILE A 46 11.10 -9.44 -11.04
CA ILE A 46 11.04 -8.01 -10.75
C ILE A 46 11.64 -7.25 -11.93
N PRO A 47 11.04 -6.14 -12.40
CA PRO A 47 11.61 -5.35 -13.48
C PRO A 47 13.03 -4.87 -13.12
N LEU A 48 13.94 -4.86 -14.11
CA LEU A 48 15.37 -4.50 -13.97
C LEU A 48 15.67 -3.14 -13.31
N LEU A 49 14.67 -2.26 -13.18
CA LEU A 49 14.81 -0.90 -12.64
C LEU A 49 13.97 -0.66 -11.37
N VAL A 50 13.46 -1.72 -10.74
CA VAL A 50 12.77 -1.64 -9.45
C VAL A 50 13.71 -2.14 -8.36
N ASP A 51 14.12 -1.24 -7.48
CA ASP A 51 14.99 -1.59 -6.35
C ASP A 51 14.25 -2.47 -5.34
N VAL A 52 14.95 -3.46 -4.80
CA VAL A 52 14.49 -4.28 -3.67
C VAL A 52 15.41 -4.00 -2.49
N LEU A 53 14.89 -3.34 -1.48
CA LEU A 53 15.64 -2.91 -0.30
C LEU A 53 15.09 -3.55 0.96
N GLU A 54 15.84 -3.46 2.05
CA GLU A 54 15.32 -3.78 3.37
C GLU A 54 14.16 -2.84 3.69
N ASN A 55 13.11 -3.33 4.35
CA ASN A 55 11.93 -2.53 4.71
C ASN A 55 12.30 -1.18 5.32
N LYS A 56 13.25 -1.16 6.25
CA LYS A 56 13.72 0.08 6.89
C LYS A 56 14.24 1.09 5.88
N GLU A 57 15.11 0.68 4.97
CA GLU A 57 15.65 1.57 3.94
C GLU A 57 14.57 1.99 2.95
N ALA A 58 13.75 1.05 2.49
CA ALA A 58 12.65 1.30 1.55
C ALA A 58 11.69 2.37 2.07
N LEU A 59 11.31 2.29 3.35
CA LEU A 59 10.40 3.23 3.99
C LEU A 59 10.96 4.66 4.07
N GLN A 60 12.27 4.86 3.97
CA GLN A 60 12.86 6.21 3.93
C GLN A 60 12.79 6.85 2.55
N ARG A 61 12.64 6.04 1.49
CA ARG A 61 12.72 6.52 0.10
C ARG A 61 11.46 7.25 -0.38
N GLY A 62 10.31 7.03 0.27
CA GLY A 62 9.03 7.56 -0.21
C GLY A 62 8.03 7.91 0.87
N ASN A 63 7.07 8.78 0.52
CA ASN A 63 5.95 9.19 1.37
C ASN A 63 4.65 8.42 1.12
N ILE A 64 4.55 7.70 0.00
CA ILE A 64 3.44 6.79 -0.32
C ILE A 64 3.93 5.37 -0.10
N ILE A 65 3.36 4.71 0.91
CA ILE A 65 3.73 3.37 1.33
C ILE A 65 2.54 2.43 1.10
N ILE A 66 2.71 1.40 0.29
CA ILE A 66 1.69 0.39 0.04
C ILE A 66 2.02 -0.86 0.84
N PHE A 67 1.13 -1.26 1.75
CA PHE A 67 1.29 -2.47 2.54
C PHE A 67 0.73 -3.66 1.78
N ALA A 68 1.58 -4.29 0.97
CA ALA A 68 1.31 -5.55 0.25
C ALA A 68 1.66 -6.78 1.10
N VAL A 69 1.30 -6.73 2.39
CA VAL A 69 1.48 -7.81 3.37
C VAL A 69 0.15 -8.27 3.92
N HIS A 70 0.11 -9.42 4.58
CA HIS A 70 -1.10 -9.88 5.26
C HIS A 70 -1.42 -9.04 6.51
N ARG A 71 -2.71 -8.94 6.86
CA ARG A 71 -3.17 -8.20 8.06
C ARG A 71 -2.44 -8.60 9.35
N GLN A 72 -2.07 -9.87 9.50
CA GLN A 72 -1.33 -10.37 10.67
C GLN A 72 0.03 -9.70 10.87
N SER A 73 0.61 -9.12 9.81
CA SER A 73 1.90 -8.42 9.87
C SER A 73 1.78 -6.96 10.30
N TYR A 74 0.56 -6.42 10.47
CA TYR A 74 0.37 -4.99 10.74
C TYR A 74 0.96 -4.56 12.07
N GLU A 75 0.74 -5.30 13.15
CA GLU A 75 1.29 -4.93 14.46
C GLU A 75 2.80 -4.93 14.45
N ALA A 76 3.43 -5.96 13.87
CA ALA A 76 4.88 -6.03 13.76
C ALA A 76 5.45 -4.83 12.99
N LEU A 77 4.90 -4.52 11.81
CA LEU A 77 5.34 -3.38 11.00
C LEU A 77 5.07 -2.04 11.69
N ALA A 78 3.90 -1.89 12.32
CA ALA A 78 3.54 -0.66 13.01
C ALA A 78 4.38 -0.44 14.27
N ASN A 79 4.76 -1.50 14.98
CA ASN A 79 5.63 -1.39 16.15
C ASN A 79 7.08 -1.08 15.75
N GLU A 80 7.58 -1.72 14.70
CA GLU A 80 8.97 -1.54 14.26
C GLU A 80 9.19 -0.21 13.54
N TYR A 81 8.22 0.24 12.73
CA TYR A 81 8.40 1.38 11.83
C TYR A 81 7.47 2.57 12.11
N ARG A 82 6.81 2.62 13.28
CA ARG A 82 5.84 3.69 13.64
C ARG A 82 6.36 5.09 13.29
N ASP A 83 7.55 5.41 13.78
CA ASP A 83 8.15 6.73 13.63
C ASP A 83 8.45 7.07 12.17
N MET A 84 8.85 6.08 11.39
CA MET A 84 9.15 6.24 9.96
C MET A 84 7.89 6.43 9.12
N LEU A 85 6.74 5.97 9.62
CA LEU A 85 5.45 6.05 8.95
C LEU A 85 4.67 7.32 9.34
N LYS A 86 5.12 8.08 10.35
CA LYS A 86 4.49 9.34 10.76
C LYS A 86 4.33 10.27 9.57
N GLN A 87 3.14 10.86 9.45
CA GLN A 87 2.71 11.81 8.41
C GLN A 87 2.72 11.25 6.97
N LYS A 88 3.11 9.99 6.76
CA LYS A 88 3.11 9.31 5.47
C LYS A 88 1.71 8.80 5.10
N ILE A 89 1.51 8.56 3.81
CA ILE A 89 0.32 7.90 3.28
C ILE A 89 0.58 6.40 3.30
N VAL A 90 -0.24 5.65 4.03
CA VAL A 90 -0.13 4.19 4.13
C VAL A 90 -1.37 3.56 3.50
N VAL A 91 -1.16 2.79 2.43
CA VAL A 91 -2.22 2.19 1.63
C VAL A 91 -2.42 0.74 2.01
N ASP A 92 -3.59 0.41 2.55
CA ASP A 92 -4.02 -0.95 2.83
C ASP A 92 -4.67 -1.59 1.58
N VAL A 93 -4.12 -2.73 1.14
CA VAL A 93 -4.61 -3.50 -0.02
C VAL A 93 -5.30 -4.82 0.36
N ASN A 94 -5.40 -5.17 1.65
CA ASN A 94 -6.00 -6.44 2.07
C ASN A 94 -7.50 -6.53 1.75
N ASN A 95 -7.96 -7.71 1.34
CA ASN A 95 -9.37 -8.08 1.24
C ASN A 95 -9.81 -8.78 2.53
N PRO A 96 -11.02 -8.52 3.06
CA PRO A 96 -11.59 -9.35 4.11
C PRO A 96 -11.84 -10.75 3.55
N GLN A 97 -11.23 -11.78 4.15
CA GLN A 97 -11.46 -13.18 3.74
C GLN A 97 -12.87 -13.64 4.18
N THR A 98 -13.30 -13.26 5.38
CA THR A 98 -14.63 -13.53 5.94
C THR A 98 -14.89 -12.57 7.10
N SER A 99 -15.12 -11.28 6.84
CA SER A 99 -15.54 -10.37 7.93
C SER A 99 -16.98 -10.70 8.31
N LYS A 100 -17.22 -11.12 9.56
CA LYS A 100 -18.59 -11.12 10.09
C LYS A 100 -19.07 -9.67 10.12
N LYS A 101 -20.37 -9.43 9.90
CA LYS A 101 -20.94 -8.08 10.11
C LYS A 101 -20.63 -7.65 11.54
N GLY A 102 -19.84 -6.59 11.70
CA GLY A 102 -19.41 -6.04 13.00
C GLY A 102 -17.91 -6.08 13.26
N ASP A 103 -17.12 -6.83 12.48
CA ASP A 103 -15.65 -6.84 12.64
C ASP A 103 -15.02 -5.57 12.05
N GLN A 104 -14.09 -4.97 12.80
CA GLN A 104 -13.28 -3.84 12.32
C GLN A 104 -12.57 -4.19 11.01
N SER A 105 -12.68 -3.33 10.00
CA SER A 105 -12.04 -3.55 8.71
C SER A 105 -10.51 -3.51 8.82
N SER A 106 -9.81 -4.13 7.87
CA SER A 106 -8.34 -4.10 7.84
C SER A 106 -7.79 -2.66 7.80
N GLY A 107 -8.47 -1.75 7.11
CA GLY A 107 -8.05 -0.35 6.99
C GLY A 107 -8.26 0.43 8.28
N GLU A 108 -9.39 0.25 8.94
CA GLU A 108 -9.65 0.85 10.26
C GLU A 108 -8.68 0.32 11.32
N TYR A 109 -8.40 -0.98 11.28
CA TYR A 109 -7.40 -1.59 12.17
C TYR A 109 -6.01 -1.03 11.92
N LEU A 110 -5.58 -0.90 10.67
CA LEU A 110 -4.29 -0.27 10.35
C LEU A 110 -4.25 1.19 10.80
N ALA A 111 -5.33 1.95 10.63
CA ALA A 111 -5.45 3.32 11.11
C ALA A 111 -5.37 3.42 12.63
N SER A 112 -5.91 2.44 13.37
CA SER A 112 -5.78 2.39 14.83
C SER A 112 -4.33 2.18 15.29
N LEU A 113 -3.53 1.45 14.49
CA LEU A 113 -2.12 1.20 14.77
C LEU A 113 -1.23 2.38 14.38
N LEU A 114 -1.62 3.16 13.37
CA LEU A 114 -0.84 4.27 12.81
C LEU A 114 -1.62 5.60 12.89
N PRO A 115 -1.92 6.12 14.10
CA PRO A 115 -2.77 7.31 14.27
C PRO A 115 -2.14 8.59 13.69
N GLU A 116 -0.81 8.62 13.53
CA GLU A 116 -0.07 9.75 12.99
C GLU A 116 0.17 9.63 11.47
N SER A 117 -0.30 8.56 10.84
CA SER A 117 -0.23 8.35 9.39
C SER A 117 -1.59 8.58 8.72
N LYS A 118 -1.57 8.86 7.41
CA LYS A 118 -2.80 8.92 6.60
C LYS A 118 -3.07 7.56 5.99
N VAL A 119 -3.96 6.78 6.62
CA VAL A 119 -4.32 5.45 6.12
C VAL A 119 -5.40 5.53 5.03
N VAL A 120 -5.15 4.89 3.89
CA VAL A 120 -6.05 4.85 2.74
C VAL A 120 -6.34 3.41 2.37
N LYS A 121 -7.61 3.07 2.08
CA LYS A 121 -7.97 1.77 1.51
C LYS A 121 -8.03 1.88 -0.01
N ALA A 122 -7.26 1.04 -0.70
CA ALA A 122 -7.29 0.96 -2.16
C ALA A 122 -7.00 -0.47 -2.65
N PHE A 123 -7.13 -0.70 -3.96
CA PHE A 123 -6.77 -1.95 -4.64
C PHE A 123 -7.43 -3.24 -4.12
N ASN A 124 -8.55 -3.14 -3.42
CA ASN A 124 -9.30 -4.29 -2.91
C ASN A 124 -10.52 -4.59 -3.82
N ALA A 125 -10.99 -5.83 -3.83
CA ALA A 125 -12.12 -6.25 -4.66
C ALA A 125 -13.45 -5.62 -4.21
N SER A 126 -13.54 -5.17 -2.95
CA SER A 126 -14.70 -4.48 -2.40
C SER A 126 -14.93 -3.11 -3.04
N VAL A 127 -13.86 -2.39 -3.42
CA VAL A 127 -13.93 -1.14 -4.18
C VAL A 127 -14.46 -1.37 -5.60
N ALA A 128 -14.28 -2.56 -6.18
CA ALA A 128 -14.89 -2.89 -7.48
C ALA A 128 -16.42 -3.04 -7.41
N ARG A 129 -16.99 -3.41 -6.24
CA ARG A 129 -18.43 -3.68 -6.10
C ARG A 129 -19.29 -2.43 -5.89
N SER A 130 -18.74 -1.31 -5.41
CA SER A 130 -19.49 -0.03 -5.33
C SER A 130 -19.61 0.68 -6.69
N VAL A 131 -18.82 0.27 -7.68
CA VAL A 131 -18.78 0.86 -9.05
C VAL A 131 -19.88 0.31 -9.97
N GLY A 132 -20.64 -0.70 -9.52
CA GLY A 132 -21.70 -1.37 -10.31
C GLY A 132 -22.93 -0.52 -10.68
N LYS A 133 -22.92 0.80 -10.49
CA LYS A 133 -23.98 1.72 -10.97
C LYS A 133 -23.56 2.73 -12.03
N PHE A 134 -22.32 2.69 -12.52
CA PHE A 134 -21.93 3.51 -13.67
C PHE A 134 -21.42 2.63 -14.81
N ARG A 135 -22.11 2.78 -15.96
CA ARG A 135 -21.76 2.18 -17.26
C ARG A 135 -20.27 2.36 -17.52
N VAL A 136 -19.61 1.25 -17.80
CA VAL A 136 -18.22 1.17 -18.27
C VAL A 136 -18.01 2.06 -19.49
N GLN A 137 -17.08 3.01 -19.36
CA GLN A 137 -16.26 3.48 -20.47
C GLN A 137 -14.80 3.09 -20.19
N PRO A 138 -14.03 2.75 -21.22
CA PRO A 138 -12.68 2.25 -21.06
C PRO A 138 -11.71 3.36 -20.66
N LEU A 139 -10.85 3.05 -19.69
CA LEU A 139 -9.67 3.78 -19.18
C LEU A 139 -9.92 4.92 -18.18
N LEU A 140 -8.97 5.00 -17.24
CA LEU A 140 -8.78 6.03 -16.20
C LEU A 140 -9.82 6.02 -15.08
N ASN A 141 -9.44 5.48 -13.91
CA ASN A 141 -9.60 6.12 -12.59
C ASN A 141 -9.28 5.10 -11.48
N PHE A 142 -8.17 5.32 -10.79
CA PHE A 142 -7.89 4.66 -9.50
C PHE A 142 -8.86 5.24 -8.46
N ASN A 143 -9.94 4.52 -8.18
CA ASN A 143 -10.87 4.89 -7.11
C ASN A 143 -10.26 4.48 -5.75
N TYR A 144 -10.03 5.46 -4.88
CA TYR A 144 -9.55 5.29 -3.50
C TYR A 144 -10.60 5.82 -2.51
N GLN A 145 -10.71 5.20 -1.33
CA GLN A 145 -11.49 5.72 -0.21
C GLN A 145 -10.53 6.20 0.87
N VAL A 146 -10.53 7.51 1.15
CA VAL A 146 -9.75 8.10 2.24
C VAL A 146 -10.52 7.92 3.54
N LEU A 147 -9.91 7.25 4.52
CA LEU A 147 -10.46 7.17 5.88
C LEU A 147 -9.83 8.30 6.71
N SER A 148 -10.44 9.48 6.71
CA SER A 148 -10.06 10.56 7.62
C SER A 148 -10.97 10.55 8.85
N LYS A 149 -10.42 10.37 10.06
CA LYS A 149 -11.11 10.82 11.26
C LYS A 149 -11.04 12.35 11.28
N GLY A 150 -12.19 13.01 11.35
CA GLY A 150 -12.28 14.46 11.44
C GLY A 150 -11.48 14.97 12.63
N PHE A 151 -10.57 15.91 12.37
CA PHE A 151 -10.08 16.80 13.41
C PHE A 151 -11.23 17.73 13.76
N VAL A 152 -11.77 17.59 14.97
CA VAL A 152 -12.59 18.63 15.58
C VAL A 152 -11.60 19.58 16.23
N GLY A 153 -11.52 20.80 15.69
CA GLY A 153 -10.82 21.94 16.24
C GLY A 153 -11.68 23.18 16.01
#